data_AF-A0A3D0RDV7-F1
#
_entry.id   AF-A0A3D0RDV7-F1
#
_cell.length_a   1.000
_cell.length_b   1.000
_cell.length_c   1.000
_cell.angle_alpha   90.00
_cell.angle_beta   90.00
_cell.angle_gamma   90.00
#
_symmetry.space_group_name_H-M   'P 1'
#
loop_
_entity.id
_entity.type
_entity.pdbx_description
1 polymer ?
#
loop_
_entity_poly.entity_id
_entity_poly.type
_entity_poly.pdbx_seq_one_letter_code
_entity_poly.pdbx_strand_id
1 'polypeptide(L)'
;AKRFAAKEAIYKALSGAGLTGLGWREADISNNGRGAPDVTLTGLCKTALERLTPDGYKAVINLSLSDEPPYAMAFVVLSVDGPRDQAAGDSR
;
A
#
# COMPACT_ATOMS: atom_id res chain seq x y z
N ALA A 1 13.98 -10.83 -3.55
CA ALA A 1 13.06 -10.51 -4.67
C ALA A 1 11.72 -9.95 -4.17
N LYS A 2 10.93 -10.66 -3.34
CA LYS A 2 9.61 -10.23 -2.84
C LYS A 2 9.46 -8.75 -2.43
N ARG A 3 10.33 -8.24 -1.54
CA ARG A 3 10.27 -6.84 -1.07
C ARG A 3 10.46 -5.82 -2.20
N PHE A 4 11.28 -6.14 -3.19
CA PHE A 4 11.47 -5.26 -4.34
C PHE A 4 10.21 -5.24 -5.21
N ALA A 5 9.64 -6.40 -5.53
CA ALA A 5 8.38 -6.50 -6.28
C ALA A 5 7.24 -5.72 -5.59
N ALA A 6 7.17 -5.80 -4.27
CA ALA A 6 6.19 -5.07 -3.46
C ALA A 6 6.37 -3.55 -3.51
N LYS A 7 7.61 -3.05 -3.38
CA LYS A 7 7.91 -1.63 -3.51
C LYS A 7 7.51 -1.10 -4.89
N GLU A 8 7.88 -1.83 -5.95
CA GLU A 8 7.50 -1.49 -7.32
C GLU A 8 5.98 -1.44 -7.52
N ALA A 9 5.24 -2.42 -6.98
CA ALA A 9 3.78 -2.44 -7.05
C ALA A 9 3.15 -1.26 -6.30
N ILE A 10 3.69 -0.88 -5.14
CA ILE A 10 3.26 0.30 -4.37
C ILE A 10 3.49 1.58 -5.18
N TYR A 11 4.68 1.78 -5.77
CA TYR A 11 4.97 2.98 -6.56
C TYR A 11 4.06 3.11 -7.77
N LYS A 12 3.75 1.99 -8.44
CA LYS A 12 2.80 1.98 -9.55
C LYS A 12 1.41 2.38 -9.10
N ALA A 13 0.94 1.87 -7.97
CA ALA A 13 -0.38 2.22 -7.45
C ALA A 13 -0.46 3.71 -7.06
N LEU A 14 0.63 4.28 -6.51
CA LEU A 14 0.71 5.69 -6.14
C LEU A 14 0.90 6.64 -7.34
N SER A 15 1.25 6.13 -8.52
CA SER A 15 1.55 6.95 -9.70
C SER A 15 0.38 7.84 -10.14
N GLY A 16 -0.86 7.44 -9.83
CA GLY A 16 -2.06 8.24 -10.06
C GLY A 16 -2.06 9.60 -9.35
N ALA A 17 -1.23 9.78 -8.32
CA ALA A 17 -1.11 11.05 -7.58
C ALA A 17 -0.42 12.17 -8.37
N GLY A 18 0.18 11.85 -9.53
CA GLY A 18 0.89 12.82 -10.37
C GLY A 18 2.17 13.39 -9.75
N LEU A 19 2.72 12.72 -8.73
CA LEU A 19 3.98 13.11 -8.09
C LEU A 19 5.17 12.42 -8.74
N THR A 20 6.27 13.16 -8.88
CA THR A 20 7.55 12.62 -9.35
C THR A 20 8.52 12.49 -8.17
N GLY A 21 9.52 11.60 -8.31
CA GLY A 21 10.57 11.44 -7.30
C GLY A 21 10.19 10.60 -6.09
N LEU A 22 9.15 9.75 -6.18
CA LEU A 22 8.82 8.78 -5.13
C LEU A 22 10.04 7.91 -4.80
N GLY A 23 10.47 7.94 -3.54
CA GLY A 23 11.73 7.32 -3.12
C GLY A 23 11.57 5.85 -2.75
N TRP A 24 12.49 4.99 -3.21
CA TRP A 24 12.46 3.56 -2.88
C TRP A 24 12.55 3.24 -1.36
N ARG A 25 13.08 4.19 -0.57
CA ARG A 25 13.22 4.10 0.89
C ARG A 25 11.96 4.51 1.65
N GLU A 26 11.02 5.16 0.98
CA GLU A 26 9.84 5.75 1.60
C GLU A 26 8.69 4.75 1.79
N ALA A 27 8.79 3.55 1.20
CA ALA A 27 7.89 2.43 1.46
C ALA A 27 8.64 1.33 2.22
N ASP A 28 8.21 1.08 3.45
CA ASP A 28 8.67 -0.05 4.25
C ASP A 28 7.63 -1.18 4.24
N ILE A 29 8.11 -2.42 4.16
CA ILE A 29 7.28 -3.62 4.10
C ILE A 29 7.72 -4.55 5.21
N SER A 30 6.83 -4.72 6.18
CA SER A 30 7.02 -5.60 7.33
C SER A 30 5.97 -6.70 7.33
N ASN A 31 6.05 -7.63 8.27
CA ASN A 31 4.96 -8.57 8.54
C ASN A 31 4.31 -8.15 9.86
N ASN A 32 2.98 -8.11 9.88
CA ASN A 32 2.25 -7.89 11.13
C ASN A 32 2.30 -9.14 12.04
N GLY A 33 1.71 -9.05 13.23
CA GLY A 33 1.69 -10.14 14.22
C GLY A 33 1.01 -11.44 13.75
N ARG A 34 0.28 -11.42 12.63
CA ARG A 34 -0.35 -12.59 12.01
C ARG A 34 0.43 -13.10 10.78
N GLY A 35 1.57 -12.48 10.47
CA GLY A 35 2.42 -12.85 9.34
C GLY A 35 1.98 -12.28 7.99
N ALA A 36 0.87 -11.53 7.93
CA ALA A 36 0.45 -10.83 6.72
C ALA A 36 1.35 -9.60 6.48
N PRO A 37 1.63 -9.24 5.22
CA PRO A 37 2.46 -8.08 4.92
C PRO A 37 1.75 -6.79 5.35
N ASP A 38 2.52 -5.86 5.88
CA ASP A 38 2.08 -4.53 6.28
C ASP A 38 2.97 -3.47 5.63
N VAL A 39 2.38 -2.33 5.30
CA VAL A 39 3.03 -1.26 4.51
C VAL A 39 3.01 0.03 5.29
N THR A 40 4.20 0.59 5.54
CA THR A 40 4.34 1.93 6.11
C THR A 40 4.93 2.86 5.07
N LEU A 41 4.23 3.97 4.79
CA LEU A 41 4.68 5.01 3.87
C LEU A 41 5.16 6.24 4.62
N THR A 42 6.25 6.82 4.15
CA THR A 42 6.81 8.10 4.62
C THR A 42 7.06 9.03 3.43
N GLY A 43 7.51 10.27 3.70
CA GLY A 43 7.93 11.20 2.67
C GLY A 43 6.91 11.42 1.55
N LEU A 44 7.38 11.48 0.30
CA LEU A 44 6.54 11.74 -0.87
C LEU A 44 5.54 10.62 -1.15
N CYS A 45 5.87 9.37 -0.80
CA CYS A 45 4.93 8.26 -0.94
C CYS A 45 3.70 8.41 -0.05
N LYS A 46 3.89 8.89 1.17
CA LYS A 46 2.78 9.22 2.08
C LYS A 46 1.94 10.36 1.49
N THR A 47 2.57 11.42 1.01
CA THR A 47 1.87 12.55 0.37
C THR A 47 1.11 12.11 -0.88
N ALA A 48 1.64 11.18 -1.68
CA ALA A 48 0.94 10.62 -2.82
C ALA A 48 -0.34 9.87 -2.41
N LEU A 49 -0.26 9.06 -1.35
CA LEU A 49 -1.43 8.35 -0.83
C LEU A 49 -2.48 9.33 -0.32
N GLU A 50 -2.07 10.36 0.42
CA GLU A 50 -2.97 11.41 0.93
C GLU A 50 -3.66 12.15 -0.22
N ARG A 51 -2.95 12.50 -1.30
CA ARG A 51 -3.55 13.13 -2.49
C ARG A 51 -4.58 12.25 -3.20
N LEU A 52 -4.40 10.94 -3.17
CA LEU A 52 -5.33 9.98 -3.75
C LEU A 52 -6.54 9.70 -2.85
N THR A 53 -6.50 10.15 -1.60
CA THR A 53 -7.53 9.86 -0.59
C THR A 53 -8.47 11.06 -0.46
N PRO A 54 -9.76 10.92 -0.80
CA PRO A 54 -10.72 12.00 -0.63
C PRO A 54 -10.93 12.36 0.86
N ASP A 55 -11.34 13.60 1.12
CA ASP A 55 -11.63 14.05 2.47
C ASP A 55 -12.71 13.20 3.15
N GLY A 56 -12.47 12.85 4.42
CA GLY A 56 -13.37 12.00 5.21
C GLY A 56 -13.27 10.50 4.93
N TYR A 57 -12.37 10.08 4.04
CA TYR A 57 -12.05 8.67 3.80
C TYR A 57 -10.71 8.28 4.43
N LYS A 58 -10.56 7.00 4.75
CA LYS A 58 -9.28 6.42 5.19
C LYS A 58 -8.67 5.60 4.06
N ALA A 59 -7.42 5.87 3.72
CA ALA A 59 -6.68 5.08 2.76
C ALA A 59 -6.43 3.66 3.29
N VAL A 60 -6.55 2.66 2.41
CA VAL A 60 -6.26 1.25 2.70
C VAL A 60 -5.30 0.72 1.64
N ILE A 61 -4.21 0.09 2.09
CA ILE A 61 -3.23 -0.57 1.24
C ILE A 61 -3.36 -2.08 1.46
N ASN A 62 -3.88 -2.78 0.47
CA ASN A 62 -3.90 -4.24 0.48
C ASN A 62 -2.71 -4.77 -0.34
N LEU A 63 -1.81 -5.50 0.31
CA LEU A 63 -0.63 -6.09 -0.31
C LEU A 63 -0.71 -7.62 -0.23
N SER A 64 -0.50 -8.29 -1.36
CA SER A 64 -0.31 -9.74 -1.42
C SER A 64 1.03 -10.06 -2.09
N LEU A 65 1.74 -11.06 -1.55
CA LEU A 65 3.05 -11.49 -2.01
C LEU A 65 3.00 -12.96 -2.41
N SER A 66 3.55 -13.29 -3.58
CA SER A 66 3.79 -14.66 -4.02
C SER A 66 5.26 -14.84 -4.41
N ASP A 67 5.81 -16.01 -4.13
CA ASP A 67 7.21 -16.33 -4.37
C ASP A 67 7.32 -17.78 -4.81
N GLU A 68 7.66 -17.96 -6.08
CA GLU A 68 7.82 -19.25 -6.72
C GLU A 68 9.12 -19.17 -7.53
N PRO A 69 10.21 -19.82 -7.10
CA PRO A 69 11.49 -19.73 -7.79
C PRO A 69 11.37 -20.07 -9.28
N PRO A 70 11.90 -19.22 -10.18
CA PRO A 70 12.78 -18.07 -9.96
C PRO A 70 12.06 -16.70 -9.77
N TYR A 71 10.73 -16.69 -9.71
CA TYR A 71 9.89 -15.50 -9.72
C TYR A 71 9.46 -15.03 -8.32
N ALA A 72 9.23 -13.73 -8.21
CA ALA A 72 8.50 -13.13 -7.10
C ALA A 72 7.50 -12.11 -7.66
N MET A 73 6.31 -12.10 -7.09
CA MET A 73 5.21 -11.24 -7.50
C MET A 73 4.63 -10.52 -6.29
N ALA A 74 4.18 -9.29 -6.51
CA ALA A 74 3.40 -8.53 -5.55
C ALA A 74 2.18 -7.93 -6.24
N PHE A 75 1.06 -7.96 -5.54
CA PHE A 75 -0.19 -7.34 -5.97
C PHE A 75 -0.61 -6.31 -4.94
N VAL A 76 -0.90 -5.09 -5.39
CA VAL A 76 -1.28 -3.96 -4.54
C VAL A 76 -2.60 -3.39 -5.02
N VAL A 77 -3.52 -3.20 -4.07
CA VAL A 77 -4.75 -2.44 -4.27
C VAL A 77 -4.76 -1.29 -3.28
N LEU A 78 -4.91 -0.08 -3.81
CA LEU A 78 -5.26 1.10 -3.01
C LEU A 78 -6.77 1.25 -3.05
N SER A 79 -7.39 1.23 -1.89
CA SER A 79 -8.81 1.49 -1.70
C SER A 79 -9.02 2.52 -0.61
N VAL A 80 -10.26 2.93 -0.41
CA VAL A 80 -10.65 3.87 0.63
C VAL A 80 -11.83 3.32 1.40
N ASP A 81 -11.79 3.45 2.73
CA ASP A 81 -12.92 3.15 3.60
C ASP A 81 -13.64 4.44 3.94
N GLY A 82 -14.90 4.54 3.52
CA GLY A 82 -15.72 5.71 3.79
C GLY A 82 -16.40 5.68 5.17
N PRO A 83 -17.05 6.77 5.56
CA PRO A 83 -17.81 6.85 6.82
C PRO A 83 -18.89 5.77 6.96
N ARG A 84 -19.42 5.24 5.85
CA ARG A 84 -20.39 4.13 5.85
C ARG A 84 -19.75 2.75 6.01
N ASP A 85 -18.49 2.57 5.57
CA ASP A 85 -17.81 1.28 5.59
C ASP A 85 -17.16 1.00 6.95
N GLN A 86 -16.75 2.06 7.66
CA GLN A 86 -16.18 1.97 9.00
C GLN A 86 -17.17 1.40 10.05
N ALA A 87 -18.47 1.63 9.87
CA ALA A 87 -19.50 1.07 10.75
C ALA A 87 -19.70 -0.45 10.56
N ALA A 88 -19.27 -1.01 9.43
CA ALA A 88 -19.37 -2.44 9.14
C ALA A 88 -18.08 -3.22 9.50
N GLY A 89 -16.94 -2.54 9.60
CA GLY A 89 -15.62 -3.14 9.80
C GLY A 89 -15.25 -3.52 11.24
N ASP A 90 -15.98 -3.03 12.25
CA ASP A 90 -15.65 -3.19 13.68
C ASP A 90 -16.08 -4.56 14.28
N SER A 91 -16.16 -5.59 13.43
CA SER A 91 -16.64 -6.94 13.79
C SER A 91 -15.67 -8.07 13.43
N ARG A 92 -14.39 -7.79 13.17
CA ARG A 92 -13.36 -8.80 12.85
C ARG A 92 -12.09 -8.67 13.69
#